data_AF-D5AHD5-F1
#
_entry.id   AF-D5AHD5-F1
#
_cell.length_a   1.000
_cell.length_b   1.000
_cell.length_c   1.000
_cell.angle_alpha   90.00
_cell.angle_beta   90.00
_cell.angle_gamma   90.00
#
_symmetry.space_group_name_H-M   'P 1'
#
loop_
_entity.id
_entity.type
_entity.pdbx_description
1 polymer ?
#
loop_
_entity_poly.entity_id
_entity_poly.type
_entity_poly.pdbx_seq_one_letter_code
_entity_poly.pdbx_strand_id
1 'polypeptide(L)'
;MSFVFPSTCPKRYLATFDTTTKGLRAYHDFLSQFHVEAVGMESTGVYWRLVWHALCDDFELILAQPAHMKAIPGQKTDKKDAHWIAKLTRIGLLPRSFVPDETIQELRELTRQRKQYNIGTFLISLLRQSKKC
;
A
#
# COMPACT_ATOMS: atom_id res chain seq x y z
N MET A 1 -18.30 29.07 -22.46
CA MET A 1 -17.04 28.32 -22.55
C MET A 1 -17.36 26.87 -22.26
N SER A 2 -17.68 26.10 -23.31
CA SER A 2 -18.22 24.74 -23.18
C SER A 2 -17.06 23.77 -23.03
N PHE A 3 -16.89 23.22 -21.83
CA PHE A 3 -15.97 22.10 -21.60
C PHE A 3 -16.61 20.83 -22.13
N VAL A 4 -16.06 20.31 -23.21
CA VAL A 4 -16.36 18.95 -23.68
C VAL A 4 -15.69 18.00 -22.69
N PHE A 5 -16.47 17.39 -21.80
CA PHE A 5 -16.00 16.20 -21.08
C PHE A 5 -15.81 15.10 -22.12
N PRO A 6 -14.63 14.45 -22.23
CA PRO A 6 -14.51 13.27 -23.07
C PRO A 6 -15.46 12.21 -22.50
N SER A 7 -16.47 11.86 -23.30
CA SER A 7 -17.56 10.93 -23.00
C SER A 7 -17.09 9.46 -22.95
N THR A 8 -15.97 9.17 -22.30
CA THR A 8 -15.49 7.80 -22.12
C THR A 8 -15.91 7.29 -20.75
N CYS A 9 -16.90 6.39 -20.73
CA CYS A 9 -17.25 5.67 -19.52
C CYS A 9 -16.03 4.82 -19.07
N PRO A 10 -15.50 5.01 -17.86
CA PRO A 10 -14.29 4.33 -17.42
C PRO A 10 -14.54 2.82 -17.32
N LYS A 11 -13.73 2.04 -18.06
CA LYS A 11 -13.75 0.57 -17.97
C LYS A 11 -13.12 0.14 -16.65
N ARG A 12 -13.72 -0.88 -16.02
CA ARG A 12 -13.25 -1.43 -14.75
C ARG A 12 -12.79 -2.86 -14.95
N TYR A 13 -11.57 -3.14 -14.50
CA TYR A 13 -11.00 -4.48 -14.45
C TYR A 13 -10.75 -4.86 -12.98
N LEU A 14 -10.96 -6.13 -12.65
CA LEU A 14 -10.71 -6.67 -11.31
C LEU A 14 -9.89 -7.95 -11.48
N ALA A 15 -8.75 -8.00 -10.80
CA ALA A 15 -7.88 -9.16 -10.72
C ALA A 15 -7.31 -9.27 -9.31
N THR A 16 -6.99 -10.50 -8.90
CA THR A 16 -6.35 -10.79 -7.61
C THR A 16 -4.97 -11.36 -7.88
N PHE A 17 -3.98 -10.93 -7.12
CA PHE A 17 -2.59 -11.35 -7.26
C PHE A 17 -2.05 -11.80 -5.90
N ASP A 18 -1.15 -12.76 -5.92
CA ASP A 18 -0.45 -13.20 -4.72
C ASP A 18 0.72 -12.26 -4.38
N THR A 19 1.13 -12.23 -3.11
CA THR A 19 2.30 -11.46 -2.64
C THR A 19 3.63 -12.16 -2.90
N THR A 20 3.68 -13.13 -3.83
CA THR A 20 4.92 -13.78 -4.26
C THR A 20 5.59 -12.96 -5.35
N THR A 21 6.90 -13.15 -5.59
CA THR A 21 7.60 -12.46 -6.69
C THR A 21 6.91 -12.66 -8.04
N LYS A 22 6.42 -13.89 -8.31
CA LYS A 22 5.65 -14.19 -9.52
C LYS A 22 4.31 -13.45 -9.57
N GLY A 23 3.61 -13.36 -8.43
CA GLY A 23 2.35 -12.62 -8.32
C GLY A 23 2.53 -11.11 -8.51
N LEU A 24 3.59 -10.52 -7.93
CA LEU A 24 3.94 -9.11 -8.12
C LEU A 24 4.33 -8.81 -9.57
N ARG A 25 5.07 -9.71 -10.23
CA ARG A 25 5.37 -9.59 -11.67
C ARG A 25 4.10 -9.62 -12.51
N ALA A 26 3.20 -10.57 -12.24
CA ALA A 26 1.92 -10.65 -12.93
C ALA A 26 1.04 -9.41 -12.68
N TYR A 27 1.12 -8.82 -11.49
CA TYR A 27 0.43 -7.57 -11.18
C TYR A 27 0.99 -6.39 -11.97
N HIS A 28 2.32 -6.27 -12.06
CA HIS A 28 3.00 -5.27 -12.89
C HIS A 28 2.61 -5.41 -14.37
N ASP A 29 2.72 -6.63 -14.92
CA ASP A 29 2.40 -6.90 -16.32
C ASP A 29 0.93 -6.55 -16.63
N PHE A 30 0.01 -6.85 -15.70
CA PHE A 30 -1.40 -6.51 -15.80
C PHE A 30 -1.61 -4.98 -15.86
N LEU A 31 -0.96 -4.21 -14.99
CA LEU A 31 -1.06 -2.74 -15.01
C LEU A 31 -0.49 -2.16 -16.32
N SER A 32 0.65 -2.70 -16.76
CA SER A 32 1.31 -2.30 -18.00
C SER A 32 0.44 -2.55 -19.23
N GLN A 33 -0.26 -3.68 -19.29
CA GLN A 33 -1.19 -4.00 -20.39
C GLN A 33 -2.28 -2.94 -20.56
N PHE A 34 -2.75 -2.36 -19.45
CA PHE A 34 -3.77 -1.32 -19.45
C PHE A 34 -3.20 0.11 -19.54
N HIS A 35 -1.88 0.25 -19.70
CA HIS A 35 -1.20 1.55 -19.78
C HIS A 35 -1.55 2.45 -18.58
N VAL A 36 -1.55 1.86 -17.38
CA VAL A 36 -1.83 2.59 -16.15
C VAL A 36 -0.69 3.57 -15.88
N GLU A 37 -1.00 4.83 -15.61
CA GLU A 37 0.00 5.86 -15.28
C GLU A 37 0.19 5.98 -13.76
N ALA A 38 -0.88 5.86 -12.98
CA ALA A 38 -0.87 6.07 -11.54
C ALA A 38 -1.56 4.93 -10.78
N VAL A 39 -0.94 4.49 -9.67
CA VAL A 39 -1.40 3.40 -8.82
C VAL A 39 -1.62 3.92 -7.40
N GLY A 40 -2.89 3.87 -6.96
CA GLY A 40 -3.26 4.16 -5.58
C GLY A 40 -3.27 2.90 -4.72
N MET A 41 -2.73 2.98 -3.51
CA MET A 41 -2.70 1.89 -2.54
C MET A 41 -2.96 2.39 -1.11
N GLU A 42 -3.61 1.57 -0.29
CA GLU A 42 -3.85 1.86 1.13
C GLU A 42 -2.63 1.45 1.97
N SER A 43 -2.20 2.29 2.92
CA SER A 43 -1.09 1.97 3.84
C SER A 43 -1.49 1.07 5.00
N THR A 44 -2.17 -0.04 4.70
CA THR A 44 -2.55 -1.04 5.71
C THR A 44 -1.39 -2.00 5.96
N GLY A 45 -0.78 -1.92 7.15
CA GLY A 45 0.33 -2.80 7.55
C GLY A 45 1.64 -2.50 6.82
N VAL A 46 2.43 -3.54 6.55
CA VAL A 46 3.76 -3.46 5.89
C VAL A 46 3.75 -3.91 4.43
N TYR A 47 2.67 -4.54 3.95
CA TYR A 47 2.62 -5.14 2.62
C TYR A 47 2.73 -4.13 1.47
N TRP A 48 2.30 -2.89 1.69
CA TRP A 48 2.43 -1.82 0.69
C TRP A 48 3.88 -1.60 0.24
N ARG A 49 4.88 -1.88 1.10
CA ARG A 49 6.30 -1.74 0.72
C ARG A 49 6.69 -2.69 -0.40
N LEU A 50 6.29 -3.95 -0.31
CA LEU A 50 6.61 -4.95 -1.33
C LEU A 50 6.00 -4.57 -2.68
N VAL A 51 4.76 -4.10 -2.67
CA VAL A 51 4.08 -3.61 -3.87
C VAL A 51 4.74 -2.33 -4.39
N TRP A 52 5.11 -1.42 -3.49
CA TRP A 52 5.77 -0.16 -3.83
C TRP A 52 7.09 -0.40 -4.56
N HIS A 53 7.98 -1.20 -3.98
CA HIS A 53 9.27 -1.53 -4.60
C HIS A 53 9.12 -2.30 -5.93
N ALA A 54 8.04 -3.05 -6.12
CA ALA A 54 7.79 -3.76 -7.37
C ALA A 54 7.31 -2.85 -8.52
N LEU A 55 6.84 -1.64 -8.22
CA LEU A 55 6.16 -0.76 -9.18
C LEU A 55 6.76 0.65 -9.28
N CYS A 56 7.67 1.06 -8.37
CA CYS A 56 8.10 2.45 -8.24
C CYS A 56 8.84 3.00 -9.46
N ASP A 57 9.44 2.13 -10.27
CA ASP A 57 10.24 2.54 -11.43
C ASP A 57 9.39 2.86 -12.66
N ASP A 58 8.18 2.27 -12.76
CA ASP A 58 7.35 2.31 -13.97
C ASP A 58 6.02 3.07 -13.78
N PHE A 59 5.61 3.35 -12.54
CA PHE A 59 4.30 3.93 -12.24
C PHE A 59 4.37 5.08 -11.23
N GLU A 60 3.47 6.07 -11.35
CA GLU A 60 3.27 7.05 -10.28
C GLU A 60 2.53 6.39 -9.09
N LEU A 61 3.22 6.24 -7.96
CA LEU A 61 2.64 5.60 -6.79
C LEU A 61 2.06 6.59 -5.80
N ILE A 62 0.83 6.33 -5.36
CA ILE A 62 0.14 7.10 -4.33
C ILE A 62 -0.22 6.18 -3.18
N LEU A 63 0.46 6.39 -2.05
CA LEU A 63 0.12 5.73 -0.79
C LEU A 63 -0.90 6.59 -0.03
N ALA A 64 -2.00 6.01 0.45
CA ALA A 64 -3.04 6.71 1.20
C ALA A 64 -3.24 6.10 2.60
N GLN A 65 -3.24 6.95 3.63
CA GLN A 65 -3.55 6.53 4.99
C GLN A 65 -5.07 6.36 5.15
N PRO A 66 -5.56 5.21 5.66
CA PRO A 66 -7.00 4.97 5.84
C PRO A 66 -7.68 6.06 6.66
N ALA A 67 -6.98 6.61 7.66
CA ALA A 67 -7.49 7.68 8.53
C ALA A 67 -7.82 8.97 7.77
N HIS A 68 -7.20 9.22 6.62
CA HIS A 68 -7.44 10.40 5.80
C HIS A 68 -8.44 10.13 4.67
N MET A 69 -8.87 8.89 4.49
CA MET A 69 -9.86 8.51 3.50
C MET A 69 -11.26 8.53 4.12
N LYS A 70 -12.24 9.06 3.38
CA LYS A 70 -13.64 8.89 3.77
C LYS A 70 -13.97 7.39 3.76
N ALA A 71 -14.43 6.88 4.90
CA ALA A 71 -14.88 5.50 5.02
C ALA A 71 -16.01 5.23 4.02
N ILE A 72 -15.96 4.06 3.37
CA ILE A 72 -17.04 3.61 2.50
C ILE A 72 -18.23 3.25 3.39
N PRO A 73 -19.40 3.90 3.24
CA PRO A 73 -20.58 3.55 4.03
C PRO A 73 -21.04 2.12 3.73
N GLY A 74 -21.30 1.33 4.78
CA GLY A 74 -21.78 -0.06 4.67
C GLY A 74 -20.68 -1.11 4.86
N GLN A 75 -20.86 -2.30 4.27
CA GLN A 75 -19.89 -3.40 4.39
C GLN A 75 -18.62 -3.12 3.58
N LYS A 76 -17.54 -2.75 4.29
CA LYS A 76 -16.16 -2.67 3.79
C LYS A 76 -15.72 -4.06 3.31
N THR A 77 -15.30 -4.17 2.06
CA THR A 77 -14.70 -5.38 1.51
C THR A 77 -13.50 -4.99 0.66
N ASP A 78 -12.45 -5.82 0.62
CA ASP A 78 -11.22 -5.51 -0.11
C ASP A 78 -11.48 -5.11 -1.57
N LYS A 79 -12.48 -5.73 -2.21
CA LYS A 79 -12.91 -5.41 -3.58
C LYS A 79 -13.53 -4.02 -3.70
N LYS A 80 -14.34 -3.60 -2.72
CA LYS A 80 -14.94 -2.25 -2.69
C LYS A 80 -13.89 -1.19 -2.39
N ASP A 81 -12.96 -1.49 -1.48
CA ASP A 81 -11.85 -0.59 -1.14
C ASP A 81 -10.94 -0.36 -2.34
N ALA A 82 -10.50 -1.44 -3.01
CA ALA A 82 -9.70 -1.34 -4.22
C ALA A 82 -10.40 -0.51 -5.31
N HIS A 83 -11.71 -0.71 -5.49
CA HIS A 83 -12.48 0.09 -6.44
C HIS A 83 -12.55 1.57 -6.05
N TRP A 84 -12.75 1.86 -4.77
CA TRP A 84 -12.83 3.22 -4.26
C TRP A 84 -11.50 3.96 -4.42
N ILE A 85 -10.39 3.31 -4.08
CA ILE A 85 -9.04 3.83 -4.25
C ILE A 85 -8.75 4.10 -5.73
N ALA A 86 -9.06 3.16 -6.63
CA ALA A 86 -8.88 3.36 -8.06
C ALA A 86 -9.70 4.55 -8.60
N LYS A 87 -10.94 4.72 -8.11
CA LYS A 87 -11.78 5.87 -8.48
C LYS A 87 -11.17 7.19 -8.00
N LEU A 88 -10.71 7.26 -6.75
CA LEU A 88 -10.09 8.46 -6.18
C LEU A 88 -8.76 8.80 -6.86
N THR A 89 -7.96 7.79 -7.19
CA THR A 89 -6.69 7.94 -7.93
C THR A 89 -6.95 8.57 -9.30
N ARG A 90 -7.90 8.02 -10.07
CA ARG A 90 -8.25 8.51 -11.40
C ARG A 90 -8.69 9.98 -11.42
N ILE A 91 -9.40 10.44 -10.40
CA ILE A 91 -9.89 11.81 -10.30
C ILE A 91 -8.94 12.73 -9.51
N GLY A 92 -7.77 12.24 -9.11
CA GLY A 92 -6.76 13.02 -8.36
C GLY A 92 -7.16 13.41 -6.94
N LEU A 93 -8.17 12.77 -6.35
CA LEU A 93 -8.67 13.05 -5.00
C LEU A 93 -8.15 12.09 -3.92
N LEU A 94 -7.24 11.17 -4.27
CA LEU A 94 -6.63 10.26 -3.29
C LEU A 94 -5.63 11.05 -2.42
N PRO A 95 -5.81 11.10 -1.08
CA PRO A 95 -4.88 11.80 -0.20
C PRO A 95 -3.51 11.12 -0.23
N ARG A 96 -2.49 11.85 -0.69
CA ARG A 96 -1.10 11.39 -0.73
C ARG A 96 -0.50 11.42 0.68
N SER A 97 -0.09 10.26 1.18
CA SER A 97 0.77 10.11 2.33
C SER A 97 2.23 10.31 1.93
N PHE A 98 3.01 10.91 2.82
CA PHE A 98 4.45 11.04 2.61
C PHE A 98 5.14 9.68 2.71
N VAL A 99 5.79 9.26 1.62
CA VAL A 99 6.68 8.09 1.60
C VAL A 99 8.12 8.62 1.63
N PRO A 100 8.88 8.36 2.70
CA PRO A 100 10.26 8.79 2.76
C PRO A 100 11.10 8.01 1.75
N ASP A 101 12.24 8.58 1.35
CA ASP A 101 13.22 7.92 0.49
C ASP A 101 13.71 6.59 1.10
N GLU A 102 14.19 5.68 0.24
CA GLU A 102 14.62 4.33 0.62
C GLU A 102 15.65 4.35 1.75
N THR A 103 16.64 5.25 1.69
CA THR A 103 17.67 5.38 2.73
C THR A 103 17.05 5.68 4.10
N ILE A 104 16.04 6.56 4.14
CA ILE A 104 15.32 6.90 5.38
C ILE A 104 14.44 5.73 5.83
N GLN A 105 13.85 4.98 4.89
CA GLN A 105 13.07 3.79 5.20
C GLN A 105 13.90 2.70 5.86
N GLU A 106 15.13 2.48 5.38
CA GLU A 106 16.09 1.53 5.95
C GLU A 106 16.55 1.94 7.34
N LEU A 107 16.93 3.21 7.54
CA LEU A 107 17.31 3.74 8.86
C LEU A 107 16.18 3.58 9.89
N ARG A 108 14.93 3.80 9.47
CA ARG A 108 13.74 3.57 10.31
C ARG A 108 13.56 2.10 10.66
N GLU A 109 13.82 1.19 9.72
CA GLU A 109 13.79 -0.25 9.98
C GLU A 109 14.84 -0.65 11.01
N LEU A 110 16.09 -0.22 10.83
CA LEU A 110 17.18 -0.50 11.77
C LEU A 110 16.87 0.02 13.17
N THR A 111 16.26 1.20 13.28
CA THR A 111 15.83 1.76 14.57
C THR A 111 14.72 0.94 15.22
N ARG A 112 13.75 0.45 14.42
CA ARG A 112 12.67 -0.42 14.89
C ARG A 112 13.21 -1.77 15.37
N GLN A 113 14.10 -2.39 14.60
CA GLN A 113 14.79 -3.61 14.97
C GLN A 113 15.60 -3.41 16.25
N ARG A 114 16.36 -2.32 16.37
CA ARG A 114 17.14 -2.02 17.58
C ARG A 114 16.27 -1.90 18.84
N LYS A 115 15.11 -1.24 18.76
CA LYS A 115 14.16 -1.21 19.88
C LYS A 115 13.67 -2.61 20.27
N GLN A 116 13.46 -3.49 19.28
CA GLN A 116 13.10 -4.89 19.52
C GLN A 116 14.25 -5.70 20.14
N TYR A 117 15.50 -5.39 19.78
CA TYR A 117 16.72 -6.03 20.29
C TYR A 117 17.36 -5.30 21.48
N ASN A 118 16.68 -4.35 22.14
CA ASN A 118 17.17 -3.79 23.39
C ASN A 118 17.24 -4.93 24.43
N ILE A 119 18.47 -5.26 24.81
CA ILE A 119 18.92 -6.31 25.75
C ILE A 119 18.11 -6.41 27.07
N GLY A 120 17.33 -5.40 27.43
CA GLY A 120 16.39 -5.47 28.56
C GLY A 120 15.18 -6.40 28.33
N THR A 121 14.63 -6.49 27.12
CA THR A 121 13.38 -7.25 26.91
C THR A 121 13.61 -8.75 26.83
N PHE A 122 14.78 -9.20 26.36
CA PHE A 122 15.13 -10.62 26.31
C PHE A 122 15.27 -11.21 27.72
N LEU A 123 15.89 -10.47 28.66
CA LEU A 123 15.98 -10.88 30.07
C LEU A 123 14.61 -10.90 30.77
N ILE A 124 13.72 -9.94 30.49
CA ILE A 124 12.37 -9.92 31.09
C ILE A 124 11.52 -11.08 30.55
N SER A 125 11.66 -11.43 29.26
CA SER A 125 10.95 -12.56 28.66
C SER A 125 11.48 -13.92 29.15
N LEU A 126 12.80 -14.04 29.36
CA LEU A 126 13.42 -15.23 29.92
C LEU A 126 13.09 -15.41 31.42
N LEU A 127 13.11 -14.33 32.21
CA LEU A 127 12.72 -14.35 33.63
C LEU A 127 11.21 -14.63 33.83
N ARG A 128 10.37 -14.31 32.85
CA ARG A 128 8.94 -14.67 32.85
C ARG A 128 8.69 -16.15 32.52
N GLN A 129 9.63 -16.83 31.85
CA GLN A 129 9.55 -18.28 31.63
C GLN A 129 10.13 -19.08 32.81
N SER A 130 11.14 -18.57 33.53
CA SER A 130 11.69 -19.23 34.73
C SER A 130 10.83 -19.11 36.00
N LYS A 131 9.80 -18.25 36.04
CA LYS A 131 8.83 -18.17 37.17
C LYS A 131 7.50 -18.88 36.90
N LYS A 132 7.45 -19.75 35.88
CA LYS A 132 6.32 -20.65 35.59
C LYS A 132 6.67 -22.12 35.85
N CYS A 133 7.59 -22.36 36.79
CA CYS A 133 7.69 -23.61 37.53
C CYS A 133 7.19 -23.35 38.95
#